data_AF-A0A3D5FQK3-F1
#
_entry.id   AF-A0A3D5FQK3-F1
#
_cell.length_a   1.000
_cell.length_b   1.000
_cell.length_c   1.000
_cell.angle_alpha   90.00
_cell.angle_beta   90.00
_cell.angle_gamma   90.00
#
_symmetry.space_group_name_H-M   'P 1'
#
loop_
_entity.id
_entity.type
_entity.pdbx_description
1 polymer ?
#
loop_
_entity_poly.entity_id
_entity_poly.type
_entity_poly.pdbx_seq_one_letter_code
_entity_poly.pdbx_strand_id
1 'polypeptide(L)' 'MAKEESIEVQAVVKEALPNGFFKVEMENGHEVLAHISGKMR' A
#
# COMPACT_ATOMS: atom_id res chain seq x y z
N MET A 1 -2.28 15.13 21.00
CA MET A 1 -1.80 13.88 21.61
C MET A 1 -1.55 12.91 20.46
N ALA A 2 -0.31 12.40 20.39
CA ALA A 2 0.25 11.42 19.45
C ALA A 2 -0.25 11.45 17.99
N LYS A 3 0.50 12.11 17.11
CA LYS A 3 0.48 11.76 15.68
C LYS A 3 0.97 10.30 15.60
N GLU A 4 0.10 9.37 15.24
CA GLU A 4 0.54 8.04 14.83
C GLU A 4 1.53 8.22 13.67
N GLU A 5 2.77 7.76 13.88
CA GLU A 5 3.78 7.73 12.84
C GLU A 5 3.35 6.67 11.82
N SER A 6 3.14 7.11 10.58
CA SER A 6 2.88 6.19 9.47
C SER A 6 4.13 5.35 9.24
N ILE A 7 3.98 4.02 9.31
CA ILE A 7 5.07 3.10 9.01
C ILE A 7 5.23 3.03 7.49
N GLU A 8 6.40 3.43 7.00
CA GLU A 8 6.75 3.35 5.59
C GLU A 8 7.47 2.03 5.31
N VAL A 9 6.90 1.21 4.43
CA VAL A 9 7.44 -0.10 4.09
C VAL A 9 7.52 -0.22 2.58
N GLN A 10 8.57 -0.87 2.09
CA GLN A 10 8.69 -1.21 0.68
C GLN A 10 7.90 -2.48 0.38
N ALA A 11 7.12 -2.46 -0.70
CA ALA A 11 6.33 -3.58 -1.17
C ALA A 11 6.33 -3.62 -2.70
N VAL A 12 6.15 -4.81 -3.26
CA VAL A 12 6.10 -5.05 -4.70
C VAL A 12 4.64 -5.16 -5.14
N VAL A 13 4.24 -4.38 -6.15
CA VAL A 13 2.89 -4.48 -6.72
C VAL A 13 2.75 -5.80 -7.48
N LYS A 14 1.82 -6.65 -7.03
CA LYS A 14 1.50 -7.94 -7.68
C LYS A 14 0.34 -7.83 -8.65
N GLU A 15 -0.74 -7.16 -8.25
CA GLU A 15 -1.94 -7.00 -9.07
C GLU A 15 -2.53 -5.59 -8.95
N ALA A 16 -2.97 -5.03 -10.08
CA ALA A 16 -3.72 -3.78 -10.11
C ALA A 16 -5.22 -4.07 -10.17
N LEU A 17 -5.98 -3.58 -9.19
CA LEU A 17 -7.43 -3.76 -9.12
C LEU A 17 -8.16 -2.51 -9.63
N PRO A 18 -9.36 -2.68 -10.20
CA PRO A 18 -10.22 -1.55 -10.53
C PRO A 18 -10.56 -0.74 -9.26
N ASN A 19 -10.81 0.56 -9.42
CA ASN A 19 -11.02 1.57 -8.35
C ASN A 19 -9.74 2.08 -7.64
N GLY A 20 -8.55 1.82 -8.18
CA GLY A 20 -7.31 2.38 -7.62
C GLY A 20 -6.83 1.66 -6.35
N PHE A 21 -7.16 0.38 -6.23
CA PHE A 21 -6.54 -0.51 -5.25
C PHE A 21 -5.44 -1.32 -5.94
N PHE A 22 -4.38 -1.60 -5.20
CA PHE A 22 -3.25 -2.41 -5.65
C PHE A 22 -3.01 -3.48 -4.61
N LYS A 23 -2.95 -4.74 -5.04
CA LYS A 23 -2.37 -5.77 -4.18
C LYS A 23 -0.87 -5.60 -4.23
N VAL A 24 -0.28 -5.36 -3.07
CA VAL A 24 1.15 -5.29 -2.89
C VAL A 24 1.58 -6.41 -1.97
N GLU A 25 2.69 -7.05 -2.30
CA GLU A 25 3.31 -8.08 -1.49
C GLU A 25 4.53 -7.48 -0.82
N MET A 26 4.57 -7.57 0.50
CA MET A 26 5.73 -7.16 1.30
C MET A 26 6.81 -8.26 1.23
N GLU A 27 8.08 -7.91 1.43
CA GLU A 27 9.19 -8.87 1.40
C GLU A 27 9.04 -10.01 2.43
N ASN A 28 8.21 -9.81 3.46
CA ASN A 28 7.87 -10.84 4.45
C ASN A 28 6.88 -11.90 3.92
N GLY A 29 6.48 -11.87 2.64
CA GLY A 29 5.54 -12.82 2.03
C GLY A 29 4.06 -12.54 2.35
N HIS A 30 3.76 -11.38 2.92
CA HIS A 30 2.40 -10.96 3.22
C HIS A 30 1.84 -10.09 2.10
N GLU A 31 0.67 -10.45 1.60
CA GLU A 31 -0.09 -9.68 0.64
C GLU A 31 -1.03 -8.70 1.35
N VAL A 32 -0.98 -7.44 0.96
CA VAL A 32 -1.82 -6.36 1.51
C VAL A 32 -2.44 -5.54 0.39
N LEU A 33 -3.64 -5.02 0.65
CA LEU A 33 -4.34 -4.11 -0.25
C LEU A 33 -3.90 -2.68 0.03
N ALA A 34 -3.14 -2.10 -0.88
CA ALA A 34 -2.79 -0.69 -0.88
C ALA A 34 -3.80 0.11 -1.72
N HIS A 35 -3.98 1.39 -1.38
CA HIS A 35 -4.73 2.33 -2.20
C HIS A 35 -3.77 3.42 -2.69
N ILE A 36 -4.09 4.03 -3.84
CA ILE A 36 -3.30 5.15 -4.35
C ILE A 36 -3.43 6.33 -3.38
N SER A 37 -2.33 6.95 -3.00
CA SER A 37 -2.39 8.20 -2.25
C SER A 37 -3.06 9.26 -3.12
N GLY A 38 -4.11 9.90 -2.60
CA GLY A 38 -4.93 10.86 -3.34
C GLY A 38 -4.19 12.09 -3.89
N LYS A 39 -2.89 12.26 -3.55
CA LYS A 39 -2.00 13.29 -4.10
C LYS A 39 -1.43 12.95 -5.48
N MET A 40 -1.53 11.68 -5.91
CA MET A 40 -1.16 11.20 -7.26
C MET A 40 -2.36 11.07 -8.20
N ARG A 41 -3.55 11.53 -7.78
CA ARG A 41 -4.74 11.57 -8.63
C ARG A 41 -4.87 12.90 -9.37
#